data_AF-A4WK80-F1
#
_entry.id   AF-A4WK80-F1
#
_cell.length_a   1.000
_cell.length_b   1.000
_cell.length_c   1.000
_cell.angle_alpha   90.00
_cell.angle_beta   90.00
_cell.angle_gamma   90.00
#
_symmetry.space_group_name_H-M   'P 1'
#
loop_
_entity.id
_entity.type
_entity.pdbx_description
1 polymer ?
#
loop_
_entity_poly.entity_id
_entity_poly.type
_entity_poly.pdbx_seq_one_letter_code
_entity_poly.pdbx_strand_id
1 'polypeptide(L)'
;MSINLPDFFHLLKQYIRQRGWACRVDHELVLWDGLYISGDVISSGGKCVRAQDLADALRVTANPQCVEKKTSELAPPYVEYIALDDYALLAAVGRDGVYLVENEGASIRCICKVNLNIEVFKKAVDVLMRWQAALLDQTAVDKV
;
A
#
# COMPACT_ATOMS: atom_id res chain seq x y z
N MET A 1 -7.46 7.63 9.79
CA MET A 1 -6.91 6.28 9.54
C MET A 1 -5.83 6.41 8.48
N SER A 2 -4.60 5.99 8.79
CA SER A 2 -3.46 6.04 7.86
C SER A 2 -2.77 4.68 7.82
N ILE A 3 -2.16 4.35 6.68
CA ILE A 3 -1.22 3.24 6.56
C ILE A 3 0.08 3.72 5.93
N ASN A 4 1.20 3.37 6.58
CA ASN A 4 2.54 3.59 6.05
C ASN A 4 2.99 2.34 5.29
N LEU A 5 3.10 2.45 3.95
CA LEU A 5 3.48 1.31 3.11
C LEU A 5 4.89 0.79 3.39
N PRO A 6 5.93 1.63 3.61
CA PRO A 6 7.25 1.16 4.01
C PRO A 6 7.22 0.24 5.24
N ASP A 7 6.55 0.64 6.32
CA ASP A 7 6.42 -0.16 7.54
C ASP A 7 5.60 -1.43 7.30
N PHE A 8 4.48 -1.32 6.57
CA PHE A 8 3.65 -2.46 6.17
C PHE A 8 4.47 -3.49 5.39
N PHE A 9 5.29 -3.06 4.43
CA PHE A 9 6.14 -3.95 3.64
C PHE A 9 7.23 -4.59 4.49
N HIS A 10 7.79 -3.89 5.48
CA HIS A 10 8.74 -4.48 6.41
C HIS A 10 8.10 -5.65 7.17
N LEU A 11 6.91 -5.43 7.75
CA LEU A 11 6.15 -6.45 8.47
C LEU A 11 5.76 -7.62 7.56
N LEU A 12 5.27 -7.34 6.35
CA LEU A 12 4.86 -8.37 5.39
C LEU A 12 6.04 -9.25 4.96
N LYS A 13 7.22 -8.66 4.70
CA LYS A 13 8.45 -9.43 4.41
C LYS A 13 8.84 -10.34 5.56
N GLN A 14 8.74 -9.87 6.81
CA GLN A 14 9.00 -10.72 7.99
C GLN A 14 8.01 -11.88 8.07
N TYR A 15 6.73 -11.61 7.88
CA TYR A 15 5.68 -12.63 7.87
C TYR A 15 5.92 -13.70 6.79
N ILE A 16 6.18 -13.29 5.54
CA ILE A 16 6.49 -14.21 4.43
C ILE A 16 7.71 -15.07 4.76
N ARG A 17 8.75 -14.48 5.36
CA ARG A 17 9.95 -15.24 5.75
C ARG A 17 9.66 -16.31 6.81
N GLN A 18 8.76 -16.04 7.74
CA GLN A 18 8.43 -16.96 8.83
C GLN A 18 7.41 -18.03 8.43
N ARG A 19 6.33 -17.63 7.75
CA ARG A 19 5.16 -18.46 7.49
C ARG A 19 5.02 -18.90 6.04
N GLY A 20 5.71 -18.26 5.10
CA GLY A 20 5.62 -18.58 3.69
C GLY A 20 6.26 -19.92 3.33
N TRP A 21 5.73 -20.58 2.30
CA TRP A 21 6.31 -21.79 1.73
C TRP A 21 7.44 -21.43 0.74
N ALA A 22 8.37 -22.35 0.53
CA ALA A 22 9.43 -22.18 -0.45
C ALA A 22 8.83 -22.13 -1.86
N CYS A 23 9.17 -21.11 -2.63
CA CYS A 23 8.61 -20.90 -3.96
C CYS A 23 9.61 -20.16 -4.87
N ARG A 24 9.31 -20.21 -6.17
CA ARG A 24 9.87 -19.32 -7.17
C ARG A 24 8.73 -18.89 -8.08
N VAL A 25 8.52 -17.58 -8.17
CA VAL A 25 7.47 -16.98 -9.01
C VAL A 25 8.11 -15.93 -9.91
N ASP A 26 7.47 -15.64 -11.03
CA ASP A 26 7.83 -14.48 -11.84
C ASP A 26 7.55 -13.19 -11.05
N HIS A 27 8.26 -12.12 -11.35
CA HIS A 27 8.10 -10.83 -10.66
C HIS A 27 7.24 -9.91 -11.52
N GLU A 28 5.92 -10.07 -11.49
CA GLU A 28 4.98 -9.25 -12.30
C GLU A 28 4.96 -7.78 -11.83
N LEU A 29 4.91 -7.58 -10.52
CA LEU A 29 4.92 -6.25 -9.90
C LEU A 29 5.93 -6.21 -8.75
N VAL A 30 6.81 -5.21 -8.78
CA VAL A 30 7.73 -4.91 -7.68
C VAL A 30 7.05 -3.92 -6.74
N LEU A 31 6.82 -4.31 -5.48
CA LEU A 31 6.24 -3.42 -4.47
C LEU A 31 7.32 -2.65 -3.71
N TRP A 32 8.40 -3.34 -3.38
CA TRP A 32 9.55 -2.83 -2.64
C TRP A 32 10.78 -3.68 -2.97
N ASP A 33 11.96 -3.24 -2.54
CA ASP A 33 13.17 -4.06 -2.63
C ASP A 33 12.94 -5.46 -2.03
N GLY A 34 13.06 -6.49 -2.87
CA GLY A 34 12.87 -7.89 -2.51
C GLY A 34 11.43 -8.29 -2.12
N LEU A 35 10.41 -7.52 -2.51
CA LEU A 35 8.99 -7.85 -2.30
C LEU A 35 8.20 -7.69 -3.62
N TYR A 36 7.55 -8.77 -4.04
CA TYR A 36 6.93 -8.88 -5.36
C TYR A 36 5.52 -9.48 -5.29
N ILE A 37 4.71 -9.19 -6.30
CA ILE A 37 3.43 -9.88 -6.55
C ILE A 37 3.52 -10.62 -7.88
N SER A 38 2.96 -11.84 -7.93
CA SER A 38 2.56 -12.53 -9.16
C SER A 38 1.23 -13.27 -8.94
N GLY A 39 0.21 -12.95 -9.75
CA GLY A 39 -1.14 -13.47 -9.52
C GLY A 39 -1.66 -13.17 -8.10
N ASP A 40 -2.10 -14.18 -7.37
CA ASP A 40 -2.55 -14.07 -5.97
C ASP A 40 -1.42 -14.29 -4.95
N VAL A 41 -0.18 -14.40 -5.42
CA VAL A 41 1.01 -14.74 -4.63
C VAL A 41 1.86 -13.51 -4.36
N ILE A 42 2.27 -13.36 -3.10
CA ILE A 42 3.21 -12.33 -2.65
C ILE A 42 4.50 -13.01 -2.23
N SER A 43 5.62 -12.55 -2.79
CA SER A 43 6.92 -13.20 -2.72
C SER A 43 7.97 -12.31 -2.06
N SER A 44 8.77 -12.89 -1.14
CA SER A 44 9.97 -12.26 -0.62
C SER A 44 11.02 -13.31 -0.21
N GLY A 45 12.27 -13.13 -0.69
CA GLY A 45 13.40 -13.96 -0.27
C GLY A 45 13.25 -15.46 -0.58
N GLY A 46 12.61 -15.82 -1.69
CA GLY A 46 12.37 -17.22 -2.08
C GLY A 46 11.23 -17.91 -1.31
N LYS A 47 10.44 -17.14 -0.56
CA LYS A 47 9.23 -17.60 0.11
C LYS A 47 8.00 -16.85 -0.39
N CYS A 48 6.86 -17.53 -0.34
CA CYS A 48 5.59 -17.01 -0.83
C CYS A 48 4.48 -17.17 0.19
N VAL A 49 3.50 -16.27 0.09
CA VAL A 49 2.17 -16.41 0.70
C VAL A 49 1.11 -16.16 -0.37
N ARG A 50 -0.05 -16.83 -0.26
CA ARG A 50 -1.20 -16.63 -1.14
C ARG A 50 -2.23 -15.87 -0.34
N ALA A 51 -2.52 -14.65 -0.78
CA ALA A 51 -3.45 -13.75 -0.13
C ALA A 51 -4.04 -12.87 -1.23
N GLN A 52 -5.12 -13.35 -1.85
CA GLN A 52 -5.68 -12.72 -3.03
C GLN A 52 -6.20 -11.32 -2.73
N ASP A 53 -6.93 -11.15 -1.62
CA ASP A 53 -7.46 -9.86 -1.19
C ASP A 53 -6.33 -8.83 -0.96
N LEU A 54 -5.24 -9.25 -0.31
CA LEU A 54 -4.07 -8.42 -0.09
C LEU A 54 -3.36 -8.09 -1.40
N ALA A 55 -3.15 -9.06 -2.28
CA ALA A 55 -2.51 -8.85 -3.57
C ALA A 55 -3.29 -7.83 -4.42
N ASP A 56 -4.62 -7.93 -4.43
CA ASP A 56 -5.50 -7.00 -5.14
C ASP A 56 -5.46 -5.60 -4.53
N ALA A 57 -5.52 -5.49 -3.19
CA ALA A 57 -5.40 -4.21 -2.50
C ALA A 57 -4.05 -3.53 -2.76
N LEU A 58 -2.96 -4.29 -2.73
CA LEU A 58 -1.62 -3.80 -3.01
C LEU A 58 -1.48 -3.32 -4.46
N ARG A 59 -2.07 -4.01 -5.44
CA ARG A 59 -2.09 -3.55 -6.83
C ARG A 59 -2.81 -2.23 -7.01
N VAL A 60 -3.95 -2.06 -6.33
CA VAL A 60 -4.72 -0.81 -6.35
C VAL A 60 -3.87 0.36 -5.83
N THR A 61 -3.10 0.13 -4.78
CA THR A 61 -2.33 1.20 -4.13
C THR A 61 -0.94 1.39 -4.72
N ALA A 62 -0.30 0.40 -5.36
CA ALA A 62 1.14 0.41 -5.65
C ALA A 62 1.63 1.51 -6.60
N ASN A 63 0.82 1.93 -7.58
CA ASN A 63 1.25 2.89 -8.59
C ASN A 63 0.12 3.88 -8.97
N PRO A 64 -0.20 4.82 -8.07
CA PRO A 64 -1.24 5.80 -8.32
C PRO A 64 -0.81 6.76 -9.45
N GLN A 65 -1.57 6.79 -10.54
CA GLN A 65 -1.26 7.64 -11.70
C GLN A 65 -1.92 9.01 -11.60
N CYS A 66 -1.10 10.06 -11.49
CA CYS A 66 -1.53 11.46 -11.60
C CYS A 66 -2.18 11.71 -12.97
N VAL A 67 -3.44 12.15 -12.98
CA VAL A 67 -4.16 12.52 -14.20
C VAL A 67 -4.44 14.01 -14.32
N GLU A 68 -4.54 14.71 -13.19
CA GLU A 68 -4.90 16.12 -13.17
C GLU A 68 -4.28 16.81 -11.94
N LYS A 69 -3.56 17.93 -12.13
CA LYS A 69 -3.11 18.76 -11.02
C LYS A 69 -4.27 19.62 -10.54
N LYS A 70 -4.74 19.38 -9.31
CA LYS A 70 -5.94 20.00 -8.76
C LYS A 70 -5.89 19.96 -7.24
N THR A 71 -6.31 21.04 -6.60
CA THR A 71 -6.44 21.12 -5.14
C THR A 71 -7.79 20.57 -4.68
N SER A 72 -7.81 19.96 -3.51
CA SER A 72 -9.02 19.44 -2.87
C SER A 72 -8.85 19.47 -1.35
N GLU A 73 -9.94 19.57 -0.62
CA GLU A 73 -9.93 19.25 0.81
C GLU A 73 -9.78 17.73 0.95
N LEU A 74 -8.82 17.29 1.76
CA LEU A 74 -8.45 15.90 1.86
C LEU A 74 -8.84 15.30 3.20
N ALA A 75 -9.40 14.11 3.14
CA ALA A 75 -9.86 13.35 4.29
C ALA A 75 -9.27 11.93 4.28
N PRO A 76 -9.24 11.26 5.44
CA PRO A 76 -8.89 9.86 5.51
C PRO A 76 -9.82 8.98 4.65
N PRO A 77 -9.40 7.76 4.27
CA PRO A 77 -8.14 7.11 4.66
C PRO A 77 -6.91 7.68 3.94
N TYR A 78 -5.75 7.59 4.60
CA TYR A 78 -4.46 7.99 4.06
C TYR A 78 -3.59 6.76 3.76
N VAL A 79 -2.86 6.80 2.64
CA VAL A 79 -1.82 5.83 2.29
C VAL A 79 -0.52 6.59 2.08
N GLU A 80 0.46 6.37 2.95
CA GLU A 80 1.77 7.00 2.87
C GLU A 80 2.72 6.09 2.09
N TYR A 81 3.20 6.59 0.96
CA TYR A 81 4.13 5.89 0.07
C TYR A 81 5.58 6.08 0.49
N ILE A 82 5.91 7.32 0.84
CA ILE A 82 7.25 7.76 1.23
C ILE A 82 7.05 8.76 2.36
N ALA A 83 7.81 8.58 3.44
CA ALA A 83 7.96 9.56 4.51
C ALA A 83 9.46 9.61 4.87
N LEU A 84 10.15 10.60 4.31
CA LEU A 84 11.53 10.97 4.63
C LEU A 84 11.52 12.28 5.42
N ASP A 85 12.63 12.63 6.06
CA ASP A 85 12.77 13.76 6.99
C ASP A 85 11.95 15.00 6.62
N ASP A 86 12.15 15.51 5.40
CA ASP A 86 11.44 16.67 4.88
C ASP A 86 10.57 16.34 3.67
N TYR A 87 10.36 15.08 3.31
CA TYR A 87 9.58 14.72 2.11
C TYR A 87 8.53 13.68 2.42
N ALA A 88 7.28 13.95 2.02
CA ALA A 88 6.22 12.97 2.13
C ALA A 88 5.40 12.88 0.84
N LEU A 89 5.08 11.64 0.44
CA LEU A 89 4.13 11.34 -0.62
C LEU A 89 3.01 10.47 -0.06
N LEU A 90 1.78 10.96 -0.12
CA LEU A 90 0.60 10.25 0.39
C LEU A 90 -0.57 10.29 -0.59
N ALA A 91 -1.44 9.29 -0.57
CA ALA A 91 -2.76 9.34 -1.18
C ALA A 91 -3.85 9.56 -0.13
N ALA A 92 -4.89 10.31 -0.50
CA ALA A 92 -6.03 10.64 0.34
C ALA A 92 -7.32 10.74 -0.47
N VAL A 93 -8.48 10.74 0.20
CA VAL A 93 -9.77 10.99 -0.45
C VAL A 93 -10.06 12.49 -0.45
N GLY A 94 -10.32 13.04 -1.64
CA GLY A 94 -10.87 14.39 -1.81
C GLY A 94 -12.35 14.36 -2.14
N ARG A 95 -12.92 15.54 -2.45
CA ARG A 95 -14.37 15.69 -2.71
C ARG A 95 -14.89 14.83 -3.88
N ASP A 96 -14.09 14.67 -4.93
CA ASP A 96 -14.49 14.09 -6.22
C ASP A 96 -13.50 13.03 -6.74
N GLY A 97 -12.56 12.57 -5.92
CA GLY A 97 -11.61 11.54 -6.30
C GLY A 97 -10.59 11.21 -5.22
N VAL A 98 -9.63 10.36 -5.59
CA VAL A 98 -8.43 10.10 -4.81
C VAL A 98 -7.35 11.07 -5.28
N TYR A 99 -6.56 11.57 -4.35
CA TYR A 99 -5.53 12.57 -4.59
C TYR A 99 -4.20 12.12 -4.02
N LEU A 100 -3.12 12.31 -4.77
CA LEU A 100 -1.78 12.31 -4.23
C LEU A 100 -1.40 13.70 -3.75
N VAL A 101 -0.68 13.73 -2.64
CA VAL A 101 -0.09 14.92 -2.06
C VAL A 101 1.39 14.67 -1.87
N GLU A 102 2.16 15.59 -2.40
CA GLU A 102 3.59 15.67 -2.22
C GLU A 102 3.91 16.89 -1.35
N ASN A 103 4.54 16.65 -0.21
CA ASN A 103 4.99 17.69 0.72
C ASN A 103 6.51 17.74 0.75
N GLU A 104 7.04 18.96 0.85
CA GLU A 104 8.44 19.20 1.20
C GLU A 104 8.53 20.20 2.37
N GLY A 105 9.10 19.76 3.49
CA GLY A 105 9.07 20.43 4.77
C GLY A 105 7.64 20.66 5.25
N ALA A 106 7.32 21.91 5.60
CA ALA A 106 5.98 22.32 6.01
C ALA A 106 5.07 22.74 4.83
N SER A 107 5.53 22.61 3.58
CA SER A 107 4.84 23.12 2.40
C SER A 107 4.31 22.01 1.51
N ILE A 108 3.07 22.16 1.05
CA ILE A 108 2.51 21.31 -0.01
C ILE A 108 3.15 21.73 -1.34
N ARG A 109 3.90 20.82 -1.97
CA ARG A 109 4.49 21.05 -3.29
C ARG A 109 3.50 20.76 -4.42
N CYS A 110 2.78 19.65 -4.30
CA CYS A 110 1.85 19.22 -5.34
C CYS A 110 0.64 18.51 -4.74
N ILE A 111 -0.54 18.78 -5.32
CA ILE A 111 -1.73 17.96 -5.14
C ILE A 111 -2.20 17.56 -6.54
N CYS A 112 -2.40 16.27 -6.75
CA CYS A 112 -2.94 15.77 -8.01
C CYS A 112 -4.00 14.70 -7.81
N LYS A 113 -5.07 14.79 -8.61
CA LYS A 113 -6.07 13.75 -8.71
C LYS A 113 -5.48 12.57 -9.45
N VAL A 114 -5.76 11.36 -8.97
CA VAL A 114 -5.30 10.12 -9.60
C VAL A 114 -6.44 9.36 -10.27
N ASN A 115 -6.08 8.51 -11.23
CA ASN A 115 -7.04 7.64 -11.92
C ASN A 115 -7.48 6.47 -11.03
N LEU A 116 -8.16 6.77 -9.93
CA LEU A 116 -8.64 5.77 -9.00
C LEU A 116 -10.01 6.13 -8.44
N ASN A 117 -10.91 5.15 -8.45
CA ASN A 117 -12.23 5.29 -7.86
C ASN A 117 -12.13 5.32 -6.32
N ILE A 118 -12.86 6.23 -5.69
CA ILE A 118 -12.86 6.43 -4.22
C ILE A 118 -13.21 5.15 -3.47
N GLU A 119 -14.24 4.42 -3.91
CA GLU A 119 -14.73 3.23 -3.20
C GLU A 119 -13.78 2.04 -3.39
N VAL A 120 -13.14 1.92 -4.56
CA VAL A 120 -12.07 0.95 -4.80
C VAL A 120 -10.87 1.24 -3.88
N PHE A 121 -10.47 2.50 -3.78
CA PHE A 121 -9.38 2.92 -2.90
C PHE A 121 -9.69 2.63 -1.43
N LYS A 122 -10.85 3.07 -0.92
CA LYS A 122 -11.25 2.81 0.48
C LYS A 122 -11.24 1.32 0.81
N LYS A 123 -11.82 0.48 -0.05
CA LYS A 123 -11.83 -0.98 0.15
C LYS A 123 -10.42 -1.56 0.18
N ALA A 124 -9.53 -1.10 -0.71
CA ALA A 124 -8.14 -1.51 -0.69
C ALA A 124 -7.46 -1.10 0.63
N VAL A 125 -7.65 0.14 1.08
CA VAL A 125 -7.07 0.59 2.36
C VAL A 125 -7.62 -0.20 3.55
N ASP A 126 -8.91 -0.51 3.56
CA ASP A 126 -9.50 -1.35 4.61
C ASP A 126 -8.87 -2.75 4.67
N VAL A 127 -8.59 -3.36 3.51
CA VAL A 127 -7.86 -4.64 3.43
C VAL A 127 -6.45 -4.48 4.00
N LEU A 128 -5.71 -3.46 3.56
CA LEU A 128 -4.36 -3.22 4.02
C LEU A 128 -4.31 -2.97 5.54
N MET A 129 -5.29 -2.25 6.08
CA MET A 129 -5.38 -2.00 7.53
C MET A 129 -5.68 -3.27 8.33
N ARG A 130 -6.56 -4.15 7.85
CA ARG A 130 -6.80 -5.46 8.49
C ARG A 130 -5.53 -6.30 8.50
N TRP A 131 -4.82 -6.34 7.38
CA TRP A 131 -3.53 -7.04 7.28
C TRP A 131 -2.47 -6.40 8.17
N GLN A 132 -2.36 -5.07 8.23
CA GLN A 132 -1.44 -4.37 9.14
C GLN A 132 -1.70 -4.78 10.59
N ALA A 133 -2.95 -4.80 11.02
CA ALA A 133 -3.32 -5.22 12.38
C ALA A 133 -2.93 -6.69 12.64
N ALA A 134 -3.19 -7.59 11.70
CA ALA A 134 -2.83 -9.00 11.80
C ALA A 134 -1.30 -9.22 11.80
N LEU A 135 -0.55 -8.46 11.02
CA LEU A 135 0.91 -8.54 10.97
C LEU A 135 1.57 -8.04 12.27
N LEU A 136 0.97 -7.04 12.92
CA LEU A 136 1.41 -6.56 14.23
C LEU A 136 1.08 -7.54 15.35
N ASP A 137 -0.05 -8.22 15.27
CA ASP A 137 -0.44 -9.29 16.20
C ASP A 137 -0.11 -10.68 15.62
N GLN A 138 1.14 -11.12 15.80
CA GLN A 138 1.65 -12.40 15.29
C GLN A 138 0.88 -13.66 15.77
N THR A 139 -0.13 -13.52 16.64
CA THR A 139 -1.04 -14.60 17.05
C THR A 139 -2.37 -14.65 16.27
N ALA A 140 -2.67 -13.65 15.43
CA ALA A 140 -3.96 -13.46 14.76
C ALA A 140 -3.98 -13.78 13.25
N VAL A 141 -2.83 -14.05 12.63
CA VAL A 141 -2.75 -14.20 11.15
C VAL A 141 -3.45 -15.45 10.61
N ASP A 142 -3.65 -16.48 11.44
CA ASP A 142 -4.37 -17.70 11.04
C ASP A 142 -5.92 -17.51 10.94
N LYS A 143 -6.42 -16.27 11.03
CA LYS A 143 -7.86 -15.91 11.00
C LYS A 143 -8.24 -14.84 9.98
N VAL A 144 -7.28 -14.35 9.17
CA VAL A 144 -7.51 -13.36 8.10
C VAL A 144 -7.63 -14.06 6.76
#